data_AF-A0AAX3NSX2-F1
#
_entry.id   AF-A0AAX3NSX2-F1
#
_cell.length_a   1.000
_cell.length_b   1.000
_cell.length_c   1.000
_cell.angle_alpha   90.00
_cell.angle_beta   90.00
_cell.angle_gamma   90.00
#
_symmetry.space_group_name_H-M   'P 1'
#
loop_
_entity.id
_entity.type
_entity.pdbx_description
1 polymer ?
#
loop_
_entity_poly.entity_id
_entity_poly.type
_entity_poly.pdbx_seq_one_letter_code
_entity_poly.pdbx_strand_id
1 'polypeptide(L)'
;MSQELALSHYSRQWLGQITIKAKLRPTQSGKRWLLHLTPGSPHARTVTLQVRWSGVQWQLLTITNAEDWRTMSQPIDEICVDPTRHCFWRSQAGPVSLTEQPRVLASFLADLQRTCTHHGYRVESDPLPQEETHDVQTTDSR
;
A
#
# COMPACT_ATOMS: atom_id res chain seq x y z
N MET A 1 16.21 -0.95 0.15
CA MET A 1 15.29 -2.00 0.64
C MET A 1 13.99 -1.34 1.08
N SER A 2 12.86 -1.53 0.39
CA SER A 2 11.56 -1.09 0.93
C SER A 2 11.19 -1.96 2.13
N GLN A 3 11.02 -1.31 3.29
CA GLN A 3 10.52 -1.93 4.51
C GLN A 3 9.00 -2.16 4.38
N GLU A 4 8.54 -3.35 4.77
CA GLU A 4 7.11 -3.69 4.82
C GLU A 4 6.40 -2.82 5.87
N LEU A 5 5.21 -2.31 5.54
CA LEU A 5 4.36 -1.65 6.52
C LEU A 5 3.82 -2.66 7.53
N ALA A 6 3.88 -2.32 8.82
CA ALA A 6 3.39 -3.18 9.89
C ALA A 6 1.86 -3.36 9.79
N LEU A 7 1.42 -4.56 9.40
CA LEU A 7 0.01 -4.91 9.29
C LEU A 7 -0.44 -5.79 10.46
N SER A 8 -1.66 -5.54 10.93
CA SER A 8 -2.36 -6.50 11.79
C SER A 8 -2.62 -7.82 11.05
N HIS A 9 -2.87 -8.90 11.79
CA HIS A 9 -3.25 -10.19 11.21
C HIS A 9 -4.48 -10.06 10.29
N TYR A 10 -5.51 -9.33 10.71
CA TYR A 10 -6.73 -9.12 9.93
C TYR A 10 -6.47 -8.33 8.65
N SER A 11 -5.70 -7.25 8.73
CA SER A 11 -5.34 -6.44 7.57
C SER A 11 -4.52 -7.25 6.56
N ARG A 12 -3.63 -8.14 7.03
CA ARG A 12 -2.85 -9.02 6.15
C ARG A 12 -3.72 -10.08 5.47
N GLN A 13 -4.65 -10.69 6.19
CA GLN A 13 -5.61 -11.62 5.58
C GLN A 13 -6.46 -10.92 4.51
N TRP A 14 -6.93 -9.71 4.82
CA TRP A 14 -7.71 -8.92 3.86
C TRP A 14 -6.88 -8.52 2.63
N LEU A 15 -5.61 -8.14 2.80
CA LEU A 15 -4.69 -7.90 1.68
C LEU A 15 -4.59 -9.11 0.75
N GLY A 16 -4.52 -10.32 1.32
CA GLY A 16 -4.55 -11.57 0.53
C GLY A 16 -5.84 -11.75 -0.26
N GLN A 17 -6.99 -11.33 0.26
CA GLN A 17 -8.27 -11.39 -0.48
C GLN A 17 -8.30 -10.39 -1.63
N ILE A 18 -7.79 -9.18 -1.41
CA ILE A 18 -7.69 -8.15 -2.46
C ILE A 18 -6.81 -8.64 -3.61
N THR A 19 -5.65 -9.25 -3.32
CA THR A 19 -4.73 -9.74 -4.36
C THR A 19 -5.32 -10.93 -5.13
N ILE A 20 -6.09 -11.81 -4.48
CA ILE A 20 -6.86 -12.86 -5.16
C ILE A 20 -7.89 -12.26 -6.11
N LYS A 21 -8.65 -11.23 -5.66
CA LYS A 21 -9.65 -10.57 -6.49
C LYS A 21 -9.03 -9.81 -7.67
N ALA A 22 -7.83 -9.27 -7.48
CA ALA A 22 -6.99 -8.71 -8.53
C ALA A 22 -6.37 -9.77 -9.46
N LYS A 23 -6.66 -11.06 -9.25
CA LYS A 23 -6.17 -12.20 -10.04
C LYS A 23 -4.65 -12.31 -10.06
N LEU A 24 -3.97 -11.84 -9.01
CA LEU A 24 -2.52 -11.95 -8.91
C LEU A 24 -2.11 -13.41 -8.65
N ARG A 25 -1.16 -13.89 -9.45
CA ARG A 25 -0.56 -15.23 -9.32
C ARG A 25 0.97 -15.09 -9.30
N PRO A 26 1.57 -14.77 -8.14
CA PRO A 26 3.00 -14.59 -8.06
C PRO A 26 3.70 -15.94 -8.26
N THR A 27 4.59 -16.01 -9.25
CA THR A 27 5.39 -17.22 -9.52
C THR A 27 6.76 -17.19 -8.84
N GLN A 28 7.20 -16.02 -8.35
CA GLN A 28 8.51 -15.78 -7.76
C GLN A 28 8.40 -14.78 -6.62
N SER A 29 9.24 -14.93 -5.60
CA SER A 29 9.42 -13.95 -4.53
C SER A 29 9.97 -12.64 -5.08
N GLY A 30 9.67 -11.52 -4.42
CA GLY A 30 10.16 -10.19 -4.76
C GLY A 30 9.35 -9.44 -5.80
N LYS A 31 8.46 -10.13 -6.55
CA LYS A 31 7.56 -9.48 -7.52
C LYS A 31 6.64 -8.47 -6.84
N ARG A 32 6.42 -7.34 -7.51
CA ARG A 32 5.65 -6.20 -7.01
C ARG A 32 4.52 -5.83 -7.94
N TRP A 33 3.46 -5.29 -7.37
CA TRP A 33 2.30 -4.79 -8.10
C TRP A 33 1.81 -3.50 -7.47
N LEU A 34 1.23 -2.63 -8.29
CA LEU A 34 0.27 -1.63 -7.84
C LEU A 34 -1.12 -2.24 -7.89
N LEU A 35 -1.91 -2.03 -6.85
CA LEU A 35 -3.32 -2.36 -6.82
C LEU A 35 -4.11 -1.06 -6.70
N HIS A 36 -5.06 -0.85 -7.60
CA HIS A 36 -5.99 0.27 -7.58
C HIS A 36 -7.32 -0.22 -7.03
N LEU A 37 -7.55 -0.01 -5.75
CA LEU A 37 -8.73 -0.44 -5.02
C LEU A 37 -9.77 0.68 -4.97
N THR A 38 -10.90 0.50 -5.65
CA THR A 38 -12.00 1.47 -5.65
C THR A 38 -13.20 0.91 -4.88
N PRO A 39 -13.50 1.41 -3.67
CA PRO A 39 -14.69 1.01 -2.93
C PRO A 39 -15.98 1.40 -3.68
N GLY A 40 -17.04 0.61 -3.54
CA GLY A 40 -18.30 0.80 -4.26
C GLY A 40 -19.20 1.93 -3.77
N SER A 41 -18.68 2.93 -3.04
CA SER A 41 -19.49 4.05 -2.55
C SER A 41 -19.40 5.27 -3.48
N PRO A 42 -20.45 6.11 -3.57
CA PRO A 42 -20.50 7.23 -4.52
C PRO A 42 -19.40 8.28 -4.35
N HIS A 43 -18.78 8.32 -3.18
CA HIS A 43 -17.73 9.30 -2.83
C HIS A 43 -16.41 8.62 -2.44
N ALA A 44 -16.30 7.29 -2.62
CA ALA A 44 -15.08 6.59 -2.30
C ALA A 44 -14.00 6.87 -3.35
N ARG A 45 -12.84 7.31 -2.86
CA ARG A 45 -11.65 7.45 -3.68
C ARG A 45 -10.96 6.12 -3.89
N THR A 46 -10.31 5.99 -5.04
CA THR A 46 -9.41 4.87 -5.31
C THR A 46 -8.21 4.94 -4.38
N VAL A 47 -7.94 3.84 -3.69
CA VAL A 47 -6.76 3.63 -2.88
C VAL A 47 -5.75 2.81 -3.68
N THR A 48 -4.58 3.39 -3.91
CA THR A 48 -3.46 2.70 -4.54
C THR A 48 -2.59 2.03 -3.47
N LEU A 49 -2.34 0.73 -3.63
CA LEU A 49 -1.51 -0.10 -2.76
C LEU A 49 -0.32 -0.60 -3.55
N GLN A 50 0.91 -0.41 -3.07
CA GLN A 50 2.05 -1.16 -3.59
C GLN A 50 2.24 -2.41 -2.76
N VAL A 51 2.18 -3.59 -3.39
CA VAL A 51 2.35 -4.88 -2.73
C VAL A 51 3.54 -5.64 -3.27
N ARG A 52 4.11 -6.52 -2.44
CA ARG A 52 5.17 -7.45 -2.81
C ARG A 52 4.82 -8.86 -2.36
N TRP A 53 5.11 -9.85 -3.20
CA TRP A 53 5.07 -11.25 -2.77
C TRP A 53 6.40 -11.63 -2.11
N SER A 54 6.38 -12.09 -0.86
CA SER A 54 7.60 -12.51 -0.16
C SER A 54 8.06 -13.94 -0.50
N GLY A 55 7.27 -14.70 -1.25
CA GLY A 55 7.43 -16.14 -1.41
C GLY A 55 6.42 -16.94 -0.59
N VAL A 56 5.95 -16.40 0.54
CA VAL A 56 5.00 -17.06 1.45
C VAL A 56 3.77 -16.21 1.75
N GLN A 57 3.88 -14.88 1.71
CA GLN A 57 2.77 -13.98 2.00
C GLN A 57 2.87 -12.67 1.21
N TRP A 58 1.74 -11.97 1.11
CA TRP A 58 1.67 -10.62 0.58
C TRP A 58 2.13 -9.60 1.63
N GLN A 59 2.98 -8.67 1.20
CA GLN A 59 3.50 -7.56 2.00
C GLN A 59 3.00 -6.26 1.41
N LEU A 60 2.55 -5.33 2.25
CA LEU A 60 2.21 -3.97 1.84
C LEU A 60 3.46 -3.08 1.97
N LEU A 61 3.82 -2.38 0.90
CA LEU A 61 4.97 -1.48 0.87
C LEU A 61 4.52 -0.03 0.97
N THR A 62 3.50 0.37 0.22
CA THR A 62 2.98 1.74 0.24
C THR A 62 1.45 1.73 0.12
N ILE A 63 0.82 2.82 0.59
CA ILE A 63 -0.62 3.04 0.45
C ILE A 63 -0.89 4.53 0.28
N THR A 64 -1.74 4.89 -0.69
CA THR A 64 -2.16 6.26 -0.91
C THR A 64 -3.56 6.32 -1.52
N ASN A 65 -4.38 7.30 -1.14
CA ASN A 65 -5.62 7.66 -1.83
C ASN A 65 -5.60 9.12 -2.34
N ALA A 66 -4.41 9.73 -2.37
CA ALA A 66 -4.19 11.06 -2.89
C ALA A 66 -3.97 11.03 -4.41
N GLU A 67 -4.66 11.90 -5.16
CA GLU A 67 -4.57 12.00 -6.63
C GLU A 67 -3.30 12.72 -7.09
N ASP A 68 -2.90 13.80 -6.41
CA ASP A 68 -1.58 14.41 -6.51
C ASP A 68 -1.28 15.24 -5.24
N TRP A 69 -0.04 15.68 -5.06
CA TRP A 69 0.32 16.45 -3.86
C TRP A 69 -0.17 17.90 -3.84
N ARG A 70 -0.55 18.44 -4.99
CA ARG A 70 -1.02 19.83 -5.15
C ARG A 70 -2.52 19.96 -4.87
N THR A 71 -3.27 18.88 -5.01
CA THR A 71 -4.70 18.75 -4.75
C THR A 71 -5.03 18.34 -3.32
N MET A 72 -4.01 18.05 -2.50
CA MET A 72 -4.08 17.79 -1.05
C MET A 72 -4.62 18.97 -0.20
N SER A 73 -5.15 20.01 -0.83
CA SER A 73 -5.80 21.16 -0.20
C SER A 73 -7.30 20.93 0.07
N GLN A 74 -7.86 19.81 -0.39
CA GLN A 74 -9.27 19.48 -0.15
C GLN A 74 -9.49 18.94 1.28
N PRO A 75 -10.62 19.26 1.93
CA PRO A 75 -10.97 18.79 3.27
C PRO A 75 -11.49 17.33 3.23
N ILE A 76 -10.77 16.43 2.58
CA ILE A 76 -11.12 15.01 2.48
C ILE A 76 -10.05 14.20 3.21
N ASP A 77 -10.42 13.06 3.79
CA ASP A 77 -9.47 12.16 4.47
C ASP A 77 -8.55 11.50 3.42
N GLU A 78 -7.36 12.04 3.28
CA GLU A 78 -6.31 11.52 2.41
C GLU A 78 -5.17 10.95 3.24
N ILE A 79 -4.52 9.90 2.77
CA ILE A 79 -3.35 9.29 3.38
C ILE A 79 -2.31 9.05 2.30
N CYS A 80 -1.04 9.22 2.64
CA CYS A 80 0.07 8.64 1.92
C CYS A 80 1.05 8.05 2.92
N VAL A 81 1.42 6.79 2.70
CA VAL A 81 2.46 6.11 3.45
C VAL A 81 3.46 5.55 2.46
N ASP A 82 4.62 6.19 2.39
CA ASP A 82 5.78 5.73 1.64
C ASP A 82 6.98 5.58 2.59
N PRO A 83 7.30 4.35 3.04
CA PRO A 83 8.41 4.09 3.93
C PRO A 83 9.76 4.30 3.25
N THR A 84 9.83 4.31 1.91
CA THR A 84 11.08 4.54 1.17
C THR A 84 11.44 6.03 1.17
N ARG A 85 10.45 6.89 0.98
CA ARG A 85 10.63 8.35 0.99
C ARG A 85 10.44 8.98 2.37
N HIS A 86 10.20 8.15 3.40
CA HIS A 86 9.78 8.60 4.73
C HIS A 86 8.61 9.59 4.67
N CYS A 87 7.72 9.43 3.68
CA CYS A 87 6.59 10.30 3.50
C CYS A 87 5.40 9.69 4.23
N PHE A 88 4.96 10.37 5.27
CA PHE A 88 3.78 9.96 6.02
C PHE A 88 2.96 11.17 6.43
N TRP A 89 1.75 11.24 5.89
CA TRP A 89 0.83 12.33 6.18
C TRP A 89 -0.61 11.86 5.99
N ARG A 90 -1.51 12.56 6.69
CA ARG A 90 -2.95 12.40 6.54
C ARG A 90 -3.55 13.79 6.37
N SER A 91 -4.32 14.02 5.30
CA SER A 91 -5.03 15.30 5.13
C SER A 91 -5.92 15.56 6.34
N GLN A 92 -6.15 16.84 6.65
CA GLN A 92 -6.75 17.35 7.89
C GLN A 92 -5.96 17.13 9.20
N ALA A 93 -4.89 16.32 9.22
CA ALA A 93 -4.07 16.09 10.42
C ALA A 93 -2.62 16.59 10.32
N GLY A 94 -2.15 16.93 9.11
CA GLY A 94 -0.76 17.35 8.85
C GLY A 94 0.20 16.16 8.75
N PRO A 95 1.53 16.40 8.79
CA PRO A 95 2.52 15.32 8.86
C PRO A 95 2.30 14.53 10.15
N VAL A 96 2.26 13.20 10.03
CA VAL A 96 2.05 12.33 11.18
C VAL A 96 3.39 11.75 11.60
N SER A 97 3.64 11.66 12.92
CA SER A 97 4.90 11.12 13.42
C SER A 97 5.05 9.63 13.10
N LEU A 98 6.29 9.15 13.04
CA LEU A 98 6.59 7.73 12.84
C LEU A 98 6.01 6.84 13.97
N THR A 99 5.85 7.38 15.18
CA THR A 99 5.25 6.65 16.31
C THR A 99 3.75 6.47 16.19
N GLU A 100 3.04 7.43 15.59
CA GLU A 100 1.60 7.36 15.34
C GLU A 100 1.27 6.59 14.05
N GLN A 101 2.27 6.37 13.18
CA GLN A 101 2.10 5.71 11.89
C GLN A 101 1.39 4.35 11.96
N PRO A 102 1.76 3.41 12.84
CA PRO A 102 1.08 2.11 12.90
C PRO A 102 -0.40 2.25 13.27
N ARG A 103 -0.73 3.19 14.17
CA ARG A 103 -2.10 3.41 14.64
C ARG A 103 -2.97 4.03 13.54
N VAL A 104 -2.47 5.05 12.86
CA VAL A 104 -3.18 5.72 11.77
C VAL A 104 -3.37 4.78 10.58
N LEU A 105 -2.33 4.00 10.21
CA LEU A 105 -2.43 2.98 9.18
C LEU A 105 -3.48 1.92 9.53
N ALA A 106 -3.48 1.42 10.77
CA ALA A 106 -4.44 0.42 11.22
C ALA A 106 -5.88 0.94 11.17
N SER A 107 -6.11 2.18 11.61
CA SER A 107 -7.43 2.82 11.53
C SER A 107 -7.90 2.96 10.08
N PHE A 108 -7.05 3.50 9.21
CA PHE A 108 -7.38 3.68 7.79
C PHE A 108 -7.73 2.36 7.11
N LEU A 109 -6.91 1.32 7.32
CA LEU A 109 -7.16 0.00 6.74
C LEU A 109 -8.46 -0.64 7.28
N ALA A 110 -8.78 -0.45 8.56
CA ALA A 110 -10.02 -0.95 9.13
C ALA A 110 -11.25 -0.27 8.51
N ASP A 111 -11.21 1.04 8.33
CA ASP A 111 -12.29 1.82 7.72
C ASP A 111 -12.46 1.49 6.23
N LEU A 112 -11.34 1.35 5.52
CA LEU A 112 -11.33 0.94 4.12
C LEU A 112 -11.89 -0.48 3.95
N GLN A 113 -11.45 -1.43 4.78
CA GLN A 113 -11.95 -2.80 4.78
C GLN A 113 -13.44 -2.85 5.07
N ARG A 114 -13.91 -2.10 6.08
CA ARG A 114 -15.33 -1.98 6.41
C ARG A 114 -16.12 -1.47 5.21
N THR A 115 -15.70 -0.37 4.61
CA THR A 115 -16.34 0.23 3.43
C THR A 115 -16.43 -0.76 2.27
N CYS A 116 -15.32 -1.42 1.95
CA CYS A 116 -15.27 -2.43 0.89
C CYS A 116 -16.17 -3.64 1.17
N THR A 117 -16.34 -4.02 2.44
CA THR A 117 -17.20 -5.15 2.84
C THR A 117 -18.68 -4.79 2.69
N HIS A 118 -19.07 -3.57 3.10
CA HIS A 118 -20.48 -3.15 3.05
C HIS A 118 -20.94 -2.77 1.64
N HIS A 119 -20.10 -2.10 0.86
CA HIS A 119 -20.49 -1.54 -0.45
C HIS A 119 -19.93 -2.32 -1.64
N GLY A 120 -19.15 -3.37 -1.38
CA GLY A 120 -18.32 -3.99 -2.41
C GLY A 120 -17.18 -3.07 -2.85
N TYR A 121 -16.41 -3.56 -3.82
CA TYR A 121 -15.26 -2.83 -4.37
C TYR A 121 -14.83 -3.42 -5.71
N ARG A 122 -14.09 -2.64 -6.49
CA ARG A 122 -13.33 -3.08 -7.66
C ARG A 122 -11.84 -3.00 -7.34
N VAL A 123 -11.05 -3.86 -7.97
CA VAL A 123 -9.60 -3.81 -7.87
C VAL A 123 -8.99 -4.10 -9.22
N GLU A 124 -8.10 -3.22 -9.64
CA GLU A 124 -7.26 -3.35 -10.82
C GLU A 124 -5.81 -3.50 -10.37
N SER A 125 -4.96 -4.09 -11.20
CA SER A 125 -3.56 -4.32 -10.84
C SER A 125 -2.62 -4.11 -12.00
N ASP A 126 -1.53 -3.41 -11.73
CA ASP A 126 -0.45 -3.16 -12.67
C ASP A 126 0.85 -3.79 -12.14
N PRO A 127 1.54 -4.63 -12.93
CA PRO A 127 2.83 -5.17 -12.52
C PRO A 127 3.86 -4.04 -12.43
N LEU A 128 4.68 -4.06 -11.38
CA LEU A 128 5.83 -3.17 -11.27
C LEU A 128 7.10 -3.89 -11.70
N PRO A 129 8.05 -3.19 -12.35
CA PRO A 129 9.37 -3.73 -12.61
C PRO A 129 10.01 -4.18 -11.30
N GLN A 130 10.70 -5.32 -11.34
CA GLN A 130 11.56 -5.71 -10.24
C GLN A 130 12.73 -4.72 -10.22
N GLU A 131 12.95 -4.00 -9.12
CA GLU A 131 14.23 -3.30 -8.96
C GLU A 131 15.33 -4.36 -8.99
N GLU A 132 16.21 -4.26 -9.97
CA GLU A 132 17.46 -4.99 -9.96
C GLU A 132 18.22 -4.56 -8.70
N THR A 133 18.31 -5.46 -7.73
CA THR A 133 19.35 -5.37 -6.71
C THR A 133 20.67 -5.42 -7.45
N HIS A 134 21.26 -4.24 -7.69
CA HIS A 134 22.69 -4.14 -7.91
C HIS A 134 23.33 -4.61 -6.61
N ASP A 135 23.60 -5.91 -6.52
CA ASP A 135 24.63 -6.38 -5.62
C ASP A 135 25.90 -5.64 -6.02
N VAL A 136 26.31 -4.70 -5.17
CA VAL A 136 27.63 -4.09 -5.28
C VAL A 136 28.60 -5.23 -5.05
N GLN A 137 29.03 -5.83 -6.16
CA GLN A 137 30.12 -6.77 -6.20
C GLN A 137 31.36 -5.94 -5.88
N THR A 138 31.71 -5.85 -4.60
CA THR A 138 33.02 -5.34 -4.18
C THR A 138 34.05 -6.38 -4.58
N THR A 139 34.38 -6.43 -5.87
CA THR A 139 35.67 -6.93 -6.31
C THR A 139 36.67 -5.83 -5.97
N ASP A 140 37.28 -5.93 -4.79
CA ASP A 140 38.64 -5.41 -4.65
C ASP A 140 39.52 -6.54 -4.16
N SER A 141 40.16 -7.16 -5.15
CA SER A 141 41.29 -8.06 -4.99
C SER A 141 42.53 -7.25 -5.34
N ARG A 142 43.28 -6.78 -4.34
CA ARG A 142 44.74 -6.85 -4.35
C ARG A 142 45.39 -6.61 -3.00
#